data_AF-A0A9D7IGR5-F1
#
_entry.id   AF-A0A9D7IGR5-F1
#
_cell.length_a   1.000
_cell.length_b   1.000
_cell.length_c   1.000
_cell.angle_alpha   90.00
_cell.angle_beta   90.00
_cell.angle_gamma   90.00
#
_symmetry.space_group_name_H-M   'P 1'
#
loop_
_entity.id
_entity.type
_entity.pdbx_description
1 polymer ?
#
loop_
_entity_poly.entity_id
_entity_poly.type
_entity_poly.pdbx_seq_one_letter_code
_entity_poly.pdbx_strand_id
1 'polypeptide(L)'
;AVSTGPRNYDWRNAIHIWLNENEVACALAVFRRYRKSVEFSAHGAANDKSFFLEYQDGNFFCKVVATKAPKDKTRAVKIIKLDANQVSILFLEQLLLAYPQLPPAEVLEQVRIINQE
;
A
#
# COMPACT_ATOMS: atom_id res chain seq x y z
N ALA A 1 5.56 12.67 -0.85
CA ALA A 1 6.19 14.00 -0.80
C ALA A 1 6.12 14.55 0.63
N VAL A 2 7.06 15.41 1.05
CA VAL A 2 6.97 16.11 2.37
C VAL A 2 5.96 17.25 2.27
N SER A 3 5.18 17.51 3.33
CA SER A 3 4.35 18.72 3.39
C SER A 3 5.22 19.95 3.66
N THR A 4 5.08 20.99 2.84
CA THR A 4 5.74 22.28 3.01
C THR A 4 4.78 23.37 3.52
N GLY A 5 3.52 23.00 3.77
CA GLY A 5 2.45 23.89 4.21
C GLY A 5 1.06 23.33 3.89
N PRO A 6 -0.02 24.07 4.20
CA PRO A 6 -1.38 23.64 3.92
C PRO A 6 -1.57 23.36 2.42
N ARG A 7 -1.89 22.10 2.09
CA ARG A 7 -2.06 21.62 0.70
C ARG A 7 -0.85 21.87 -0.21
N ASN A 8 0.35 22.02 0.34
CA ASN A 8 1.59 22.18 -0.42
C ASN A 8 2.58 21.05 -0.08
N TYR A 9 3.22 20.50 -1.11
CA TYR A 9 4.07 19.33 -1.00
C TYR A 9 5.31 19.43 -1.88
N ASP A 10 6.46 19.07 -1.33
CA ASP A 10 7.71 18.94 -2.08
C ASP A 10 7.77 17.57 -2.78
N TRP A 11 7.33 17.56 -4.04
CA TRP A 11 7.35 16.38 -4.90
C TRP A 11 8.75 15.96 -5.36
N ARG A 12 9.74 16.87 -5.33
CA ARG A 12 11.14 16.51 -5.62
C ARG A 12 11.72 15.64 -4.50
N ASN A 13 11.14 15.72 -3.30
CA ASN A 13 11.45 14.88 -2.14
C ASN A 13 10.35 13.82 -1.90
N ALA A 14 9.89 13.17 -2.97
CA ALA A 14 8.97 12.04 -2.92
C ALA A 14 9.72 10.71 -2.71
N ILE A 15 9.11 9.81 -1.93
CA ILE A 15 9.56 8.43 -1.80
C ILE A 15 8.64 7.58 -2.67
N HIS A 16 9.22 6.87 -3.63
CA HIS A 16 8.52 5.92 -4.49
C HIS A 16 8.82 4.49 -4.04
N ILE A 17 7.75 3.70 -3.89
CA ILE A 17 7.75 2.25 -3.68
C ILE A 17 6.99 1.63 -4.84
N TRP A 18 7.51 0.52 -5.37
CA TRP A 18 6.84 -0.30 -6.37
C TRP A 18 6.41 -1.58 -5.67
N LEU A 19 5.13 -1.92 -5.80
CA LEU A 19 4.57 -3.16 -5.26
C LEU A 19 4.50 -4.20 -6.39
N ASN A 20 4.94 -5.42 -6.11
CA ASN A 20 4.67 -6.57 -6.98
C ASN A 20 3.24 -7.11 -6.75
N GLU A 21 2.83 -8.10 -7.54
CA GLU A 21 1.49 -8.67 -7.51
C GLU A 21 1.12 -9.24 -6.13
N ASN A 22 2.06 -9.92 -5.46
CA ASN A 22 1.86 -10.47 -4.12
C ASN A 22 1.68 -9.36 -3.08
N GLU A 23 2.47 -8.29 -3.17
CA GLU A 23 2.36 -7.14 -2.27
C GLU A 23 1.06 -6.36 -2.49
N VAL A 24 0.60 -6.25 -3.75
CA VAL A 24 -0.72 -5.71 -4.09
C VAL A 24 -1.83 -6.57 -3.46
N ALA A 25 -1.75 -7.91 -3.57
CA ALA A 25 -2.70 -8.82 -2.92
C ALA A 25 -2.72 -8.67 -1.39
N CYS A 26 -1.55 -8.62 -0.76
CA CYS A 26 -1.40 -8.41 0.68
C CYS A 26 -1.97 -7.05 1.14
N ALA A 27 -1.69 -5.97 0.40
CA ALA A 27 -2.25 -4.65 0.70
C ALA A 27 -3.77 -4.59 0.48
N LEU A 28 -4.27 -5.24 -0.57
CA LEU A 28 -5.72 -5.40 -0.80
C LEU A 28 -6.38 -6.15 0.35
N ALA A 29 -5.74 -7.19 0.89
CA ALA A 29 -6.23 -7.92 2.05
C ALA A 29 -6.39 -7.01 3.29
N VAL A 30 -5.50 -6.02 3.50
CA VAL A 30 -5.68 -5.02 4.56
C VAL A 30 -6.88 -4.13 4.28
N PHE A 31 -7.03 -3.58 3.07
CA PHE A 31 -8.20 -2.76 2.72
C PHE A 31 -9.52 -3.51 2.85
N ARG A 32 -9.52 -4.81 2.54
CA ARG A 32 -10.67 -5.71 2.71
C ARG A 32 -10.86 -6.20 4.15
N ARG A 33 -9.94 -5.87 5.06
CA ARG A 33 -9.93 -6.26 6.47
C ARG A 33 -9.81 -7.77 6.70
N TYR A 34 -9.18 -8.48 5.76
CA TYR A 34 -8.78 -9.87 5.94
C TYR A 34 -7.52 -9.99 6.81
N ARG A 35 -6.69 -8.94 6.81
CA ARG A 35 -5.52 -8.79 7.67
C ARG A 35 -5.49 -7.40 8.31
N LYS A 36 -4.93 -7.29 9.52
CA LYS A 36 -4.82 -6.00 10.23
C LYS A 36 -3.79 -5.06 9.60
N SER A 37 -2.62 -5.57 9.22
CA SER A 37 -1.50 -4.79 8.70
C SER A 37 -0.59 -5.59 7.78
N VAL A 38 0.19 -4.91 6.95
CA VAL A 38 1.30 -5.48 6.18
C VAL A 38 2.50 -4.55 6.22
N GLU A 39 3.69 -5.14 6.18
CA GLU A 39 4.96 -4.43 6.01
C GLU A 39 5.80 -5.12 4.92
N PHE A 40 6.29 -4.34 3.98
CA PHE A 40 7.21 -4.78 2.94
C PHE A 40 8.51 -3.98 3.08
N SER A 41 9.65 -4.66 3.10
CA SER A 41 10.96 -4.04 3.28
C SER A 41 11.88 -4.34 2.10
N ALA A 42 13.08 -3.78 2.11
CA ALA A 42 14.08 -3.96 1.06
C ALA A 42 13.64 -3.50 -0.35
N HIS A 43 12.83 -2.43 -0.44
CA HIS A 43 12.52 -1.79 -1.72
C HIS A 43 13.59 -0.77 -2.15
N GLY A 44 13.61 -0.50 -3.46
CA GLY A 44 14.49 0.50 -4.08
C GLY A 44 15.89 -0.04 -4.36
N ALA A 45 16.65 0.66 -5.22
CA ALA A 45 17.96 0.20 -5.68
C ALA A 45 19.00 -0.05 -4.56
N ALA A 46 18.83 0.61 -3.40
CA ALA A 46 19.71 0.47 -2.25
C ALA A 46 19.14 -0.43 -1.14
N ASN A 47 18.01 -1.11 -1.40
CA ASN A 47 17.24 -1.95 -0.48
C ASN A 47 16.96 -1.26 0.87
N ASP A 48 16.73 0.05 0.83
CA ASP A 48 16.67 0.90 2.02
C ASP A 48 15.27 1.44 2.29
N LYS A 49 14.29 1.08 1.45
CA LYS A 49 12.93 1.56 1.55
C LYS A 49 11.99 0.49 2.06
N SER A 50 10.96 0.92 2.80
CA SER A 50 9.88 0.06 3.25
C SER A 50 8.53 0.72 3.09
N PHE A 51 7.50 -0.11 3.02
CA PHE A 51 6.09 0.23 2.94
C PHE A 51 5.35 -0.45 4.08
N PHE A 52 4.42 0.27 4.69
CA PHE A 52 3.59 -0.22 5.77
C PHE A 52 2.15 0.25 5.55
N LEU A 53 1.19 -0.64 5.75
CA LEU A 53 -0.23 -0.34 5.69
C LEU A 53 -0.95 -1.04 6.84
N GLU A 54 -1.76 -0.32 7.59
CA GLU A 54 -2.53 -0.87 8.72
C GLU A 54 -3.93 -0.26 8.79
N TYR A 55 -4.90 -1.07 9.22
CA TYR A 55 -6.21 -0.60 9.65
C TYR A 55 -6.19 -0.20 11.15
N GLN A 56 -6.46 1.07 11.43
CA GLN A 56 -6.46 1.65 12.78
C GLN A 56 -7.69 2.55 12.97
N ASP A 57 -8.46 2.32 14.05
CA ASP A 57 -9.55 3.22 14.49
C ASP A 57 -10.52 3.67 13.37
N GLY A 58 -10.98 2.71 12.58
CA GLY A 58 -11.93 2.97 11.50
C GLY A 58 -11.33 3.61 10.25
N ASN A 59 -10.03 3.84 10.21
CA ASN A 59 -9.32 4.38 9.05
C ASN A 59 -8.13 3.48 8.71
N PHE A 60 -7.43 3.82 7.64
CA PHE A 60 -6.18 3.18 7.28
C PHE A 60 -5.03 4.15 7.44
N PHE A 61 -3.85 3.62 7.76
CA PHE A 61 -2.63 4.38 7.87
C PHE A 61 -1.59 3.74 6.97
N CYS A 62 -1.06 4.53 6.05
CA CYS A 62 0.00 4.12 5.15
C CYS A 62 1.26 4.90 5.47
N LYS A 63 2.40 4.20 5.53
CA LYS A 63 3.71 4.79 5.81
C LYS A 63 4.73 4.21 4.85
N VAL A 64 5.59 5.08 4.33
CA VAL A 64 6.78 4.70 3.59
C VAL A 64 8.02 5.26 4.28
N VAL A 65 9.09 4.48 4.31
CA VAL A 65 10.38 4.86 4.89
C VAL A 65 11.47 4.70 3.83
N ALA A 66 12.45 5.61 3.82
CA ALA A 66 13.68 5.53 3.06
C ALA A 66 14.84 5.80 4.03
N THR A 67 15.42 4.74 4.57
CA THR A 67 16.35 4.83 5.72
C THR A 67 17.67 5.52 5.38
N LYS A 68 18.10 5.49 4.11
CA LYS A 68 19.30 6.18 3.63
C LYS A 68 19.02 7.58 3.05
N ALA A 69 17.76 8.04 3.05
CA ALA A 69 17.47 9.42 2.65
C ALA A 69 18.17 10.41 3.60
N PRO A 70 18.79 11.49 3.09
CA PRO A 70 19.58 12.42 3.90
C PRO A 70 18.73 13.23 4.89
N LYS A 71 17.47 13.48 4.55
CA LYS A 71 16.47 14.13 5.39
C LYS A 71 15.11 13.53 5.11
N ASP A 72 14.16 13.77 6.02
CA ASP A 72 12.77 13.35 5.86
C ASP A 72 12.68 11.87 5.46
N LYS A 73 13.09 10.97 6.35
CA LYS A 73 13.16 9.53 6.05
C LYS A 73 11.80 8.86 5.96
N THR A 74 10.76 9.45 6.53
CA THR A 74 9.43 8.82 6.67
C THR A 74 8.33 9.71 6.10
N ARG A 75 7.39 9.12 5.34
CA ARG A 75 6.11 9.75 4.98
C ARG A 75 4.99 8.88 5.51
N ALA A 76 3.99 9.50 6.10
CA ALA A 76 2.83 8.82 6.64
C ALA A 76 1.57 9.58 6.26
N VAL A 77 0.52 8.84 5.91
CA VAL A 77 -0.78 9.40 5.54
C VAL A 77 -1.90 8.57 6.17
N LYS A 78 -2.90 9.28 6.69
CA LYS A 78 -4.19 8.70 7.01
C LYS A 78 -5.01 8.58 5.72
N ILE A 79 -5.58 7.42 5.47
CA ILE A 79 -6.48 7.14 4.36
C ILE A 79 -7.86 6.90 4.96
N ILE A 80 -8.81 7.74 4.58
CA ILE A 80 -10.20 7.62 5.04
C ILE A 80 -10.91 6.46 4.32
N LYS A 81 -12.04 6.00 4.89
CA LYS A 81 -12.77 4.83 4.35
C LYS A 81 -13.16 4.97 2.87
N LEU A 82 -13.56 6.17 2.44
CA LEU A 82 -13.97 6.42 1.05
C LEU A 82 -12.79 6.23 0.09
N ASP A 83 -11.65 6.88 0.38
CA ASP A 83 -10.43 6.77 -0.42
C ASP A 83 -9.89 5.33 -0.40
N ALA A 84 -9.92 4.67 0.75
CA ALA A 84 -9.50 3.28 0.89
C ALA A 84 -10.34 2.34 0.01
N ASN A 85 -11.65 2.56 -0.10
CA ASN A 85 -12.51 1.78 -0.99
C ASN A 85 -12.11 1.98 -2.46
N GLN A 86 -11.85 3.21 -2.89
CA GLN A 86 -11.40 3.51 -4.26
C GLN A 86 -10.05 2.87 -4.57
N VAL A 87 -9.07 3.00 -3.67
CA VAL A 87 -7.75 2.37 -3.81
C VAL A 87 -7.88 0.84 -3.86
N SER A 88 -8.79 0.24 -3.09
CA SER A 88 -9.02 -1.21 -3.10
C SER A 88 -9.55 -1.72 -4.45
N ILE A 89 -10.33 -0.90 -5.17
CA ILE A 89 -10.82 -1.25 -6.51
C ILE A 89 -9.65 -1.22 -7.49
N LEU A 90 -8.81 -0.18 -7.44
CA LEU A 90 -7.62 -0.09 -8.31
C LEU A 90 -6.68 -1.28 -8.09
N PHE A 91 -6.49 -1.72 -6.85
CA PHE A 91 -5.64 -2.87 -6.54
C PHE A 91 -6.23 -4.17 -7.10
N LEU A 92 -7.55 -4.35 -6.99
CA LEU A 92 -8.24 -5.49 -7.60
C LEU A 92 -8.11 -5.47 -9.13
N GLU A 93 -8.27 -4.30 -9.77
CA GLU A 93 -8.08 -4.16 -11.22
C GLU A 93 -6.67 -4.54 -11.66
N GLN A 94 -5.63 -4.12 -10.93
CA GLN A 94 -4.25 -4.52 -11.22
C GLN A 94 -4.05 -6.03 -11.11
N LEU A 95 -4.64 -6.68 -10.10
CA LEU A 95 -4.59 -8.14 -9.97
C LEU A 95 -5.32 -8.84 -11.12
N LEU A 96 -6.45 -8.31 -11.58
CA LEU A 96 -7.18 -8.88 -12.72
C LEU A 96 -6.41 -8.73 -14.03
N LEU A 97 -5.63 -7.66 -14.20
CA LEU A 97 -4.71 -7.52 -15.32
C LEU A 97 -3.56 -8.52 -15.25
N ALA A 98 -3.05 -8.83 -14.04
CA ALA A 98 -2.00 -9.81 -13.84
C ALA A 98 -2.49 -11.27 -14.03
N TYR A 99 -3.76 -11.54 -13.72
CA TYR A 99 -4.37 -12.87 -13.80
C TYR A 99 -5.65 -12.86 -14.67
N PRO A 100 -5.54 -12.55 -15.99
CA PRO A 100 -6.70 -12.35 -16.86
C PRO A 100 -7.55 -13.61 -17.07
N GLN A 101 -7.02 -14.79 -16.76
CA GLN A 101 -7.71 -16.07 -16.83
C GLN A 101 -8.66 -16.32 -15.66
N LEU A 102 -8.50 -15.59 -14.54
CA LEU A 102 -9.29 -15.80 -13.34
C LEU A 102 -10.48 -14.83 -13.29
N PRO A 103 -11.69 -15.30 -12.94
CA PRO A 103 -12.80 -14.41 -12.69
C PRO A 103 -12.56 -13.56 -11.42
N PRO A 104 -13.15 -12.35 -11.32
CA PRO A 104 -12.95 -11.46 -10.16
C PRO A 104 -13.22 -12.08 -8.80
N ALA A 105 -14.25 -12.93 -8.71
CA ALA A 105 -14.60 -13.62 -7.47
C ALA A 105 -13.48 -14.58 -7.01
N GLU A 106 -12.83 -15.27 -7.95
CA GLU A 106 -11.75 -16.21 -7.64
C GLU A 106 -10.48 -15.47 -7.21
N VAL A 107 -10.13 -14.36 -7.87
CA VAL A 107 -9.02 -13.50 -7.42
C VAL A 107 -9.23 -13.02 -5.99
N LEU A 108 -10.42 -12.52 -5.67
CA LEU A 108 -10.74 -12.08 -4.30
C LEU A 108 -10.69 -13.22 -3.28
N GLU A 109 -11.12 -14.42 -3.67
CA GLU A 109 -11.08 -15.59 -2.81
C GLU A 109 -9.64 -16.05 -2.55
N GLN A 110 -8.78 -16.07 -3.58
CA GLN A 110 -7.35 -16.37 -3.40
C GLN A 110 -6.66 -15.36 -2.49
N VAL A 111 -6.93 -14.06 -2.68
CA VAL A 111 -6.44 -13.00 -1.78
C VAL A 111 -6.87 -13.25 -0.34
N ARG A 112 -8.14 -13.65 -0.13
CA ARG A 112 -8.68 -13.96 1.19
C ARG A 112 -7.96 -15.16 1.82
N ILE A 113 -7.90 -16.30 1.11
CA ILE A 113 -7.34 -17.56 1.63
C ILE A 113 -5.87 -17.38 2.04
N ILE A 114 -5.06 -16.73 1.20
CA ILE A 114 -3.62 -16.58 1.43
C ILE A 114 -3.32 -15.61 2.60
N ASN A 115 -4.23 -14.68 2.89
CA ASN A 115 -4.01 -13.61 3.86
C ASN A 115 -4.84 -13.74 5.14
N GLN A 116 -5.54 -14.86 5.34
CA GLN A 116 -6.16 -15.17 6.62
C GLN A 116 -5.08 -15.56 7.63
N GLU A 117 -4.73 -14.62 8.51
CA GLU A 117 -3.91 -14.82 9.71
C GLU A 117 -4.75 -14.57 10.96
#